data_AF-X0W2U6-F1
#
_entry.id   AF-X0W2U6-F1
#
_cell.length_a   1.000
_cell.length_b   1.000
_cell.length_c   1.000
_cell.angle_alpha   90.00
_cell.angle_beta   90.00
_cell.angle_gamma   90.00
#
_symmetry.space_group_name_H-M   'P 1'
#
loop_
_entity.id
_entity.type
_entity.pdbx_description
1 polymer ?
#
loop_
_entity_poly.entity_id
_entity_poly.type
_entity_poly.pdbx_seq_one_letter_code
_entity_poly.pdbx_strand_id
1 'polypeptide(L)'
;GYGFFALYQHGKPIRIFMHQRIREYPVTGGASTAARAFYNEDLKQYGLKILNFLKWNGVAMVEFKYDQKQRRFSLMEINSKFWGSTELALRAGVNFAADLVRVYRGEKLVYNENYNRDLHFYWPLDNDILHLWHTQQMGRISEYWKRNAATNIGQSFRADIRKTLGLLKKIVASK
;
A
#
# COMPACT_ATOMS: atom_id res chain seq x y z
N GLY A 1 -7.58 2.60 -6.44
CA GLY A 1 -7.37 1.16 -6.28
C GLY A 1 -7.60 0.74 -4.84
N TYR A 2 -7.96 -0.52 -4.65
CA TYR A 2 -8.06 -1.20 -3.37
C TYR A 2 -7.23 -2.47 -3.46
N GLY A 3 -6.42 -2.75 -2.46
CA GLY A 3 -5.52 -3.90 -2.45
C GLY A 3 -5.85 -4.82 -1.31
N PHE A 4 -5.96 -6.11 -1.60
CA PHE A 4 -5.94 -7.19 -0.62
C PHE A 4 -4.55 -7.82 -0.62
N PHE A 5 -3.91 -7.86 0.53
CA PHE A 5 -2.55 -8.37 0.71
C PHE A 5 -2.58 -9.57 1.63
N ALA A 6 -1.79 -10.59 1.31
CA ALA A 6 -1.70 -11.75 2.16
C ALA A 6 -0.31 -12.36 2.16
N LEU A 7 -0.03 -13.10 3.25
CA LEU A 7 1.03 -14.08 3.32
C LEU A 7 0.39 -15.44 3.54
N TYR A 8 0.74 -16.39 2.70
CA TYR A 8 0.28 -17.76 2.77
C TYR A 8 1.43 -18.70 3.20
N GLN A 9 1.08 -19.66 4.05
CA GLN A 9 1.94 -20.76 4.46
C GLN A 9 1.19 -22.09 4.25
N HIS A 10 1.74 -22.97 3.42
CA HIS A 10 1.15 -24.26 3.04
C HIS A 10 -0.32 -24.16 2.58
N GLY A 11 -0.61 -23.23 1.68
CA GLY A 11 -1.95 -23.03 1.12
C GLY A 11 -2.94 -22.33 2.06
N LYS A 12 -2.51 -21.88 3.25
CA LYS A 12 -3.36 -21.19 4.23
C LYS A 12 -2.90 -19.75 4.44
N PRO A 13 -3.81 -18.77 4.50
CA PRO A 13 -3.47 -17.40 4.86
C PRO A 13 -3.01 -17.36 6.33
N ILE A 14 -1.96 -16.61 6.62
CA ILE A 14 -1.46 -16.37 7.99
C ILE A 14 -1.38 -14.89 8.36
N ARG A 15 -1.28 -14.01 7.36
CA ARG A 15 -1.42 -12.56 7.51
C ARG A 15 -2.30 -12.04 6.40
N ILE A 16 -3.14 -11.07 6.73
CA ILE A 16 -3.80 -10.25 5.73
C ILE A 16 -3.64 -8.77 6.08
N PHE A 17 -3.66 -7.94 5.05
CA PHE A 17 -3.69 -6.49 5.15
C PHE A 17 -4.52 -5.96 3.99
N MET A 18 -5.12 -4.79 4.14
CA MET A 18 -5.81 -4.12 3.03
C MET A 18 -5.47 -2.64 3.04
N HIS A 19 -5.39 -2.07 1.84
CA HIS A 19 -5.21 -0.64 1.69
C HIS A 19 -6.21 -0.04 0.69
N GLN A 20 -6.47 1.25 0.86
CA GLN A 20 -7.11 2.08 -0.15
C GLN A 20 -6.07 3.10 -0.65
N ARG A 21 -5.90 3.16 -1.97
CA ARG A 21 -5.10 4.21 -2.62
C ARG A 21 -5.85 5.54 -2.54
N ILE A 22 -5.19 6.55 -1.98
CA ILE A 22 -5.71 7.92 -1.82
C ILE A 22 -5.21 8.81 -2.95
N ARG A 23 -3.94 8.67 -3.34
CA ARG A 23 -3.32 9.40 -4.47
C ARG A 23 -2.37 8.50 -5.24
N GLU A 24 -2.18 8.85 -6.51
CA GLU A 24 -1.28 8.17 -7.42
C GLU A 24 -0.56 9.15 -8.34
N TYR A 25 0.65 8.82 -8.78
CA TYR A 25 1.38 9.61 -9.77
C TYR A 25 2.08 8.71 -10.80
N PRO A 26 1.93 8.97 -12.11
CA PRO A 26 1.12 10.02 -12.75
C PRO A 26 -0.37 9.95 -12.40
N VAL A 27 -1.06 11.09 -12.44
CA VAL A 27 -2.48 11.22 -12.03
C VAL A 27 -3.45 10.45 -12.93
N THR A 28 -2.96 9.98 -14.08
CA THR A 28 -3.71 9.23 -15.10
C THR A 28 -3.64 7.72 -14.94
N GLY A 29 -2.91 7.19 -13.94
CA GLY A 29 -2.76 5.75 -13.74
C GLY A 29 -1.35 5.36 -13.31
N GLY A 30 -0.93 5.82 -12.13
CA GLY A 30 0.43 5.65 -11.64
C GLY A 30 0.58 4.86 -10.34
N ALA A 31 1.79 4.87 -9.81
CA ALA A 31 2.08 4.25 -8.52
C ALA A 31 1.39 5.02 -7.39
N SER A 32 1.00 4.32 -6.32
CA SER A 32 0.43 4.94 -5.12
C SER A 32 1.43 5.90 -4.47
N THR A 33 1.03 7.15 -4.25
CA THR A 33 1.81 8.19 -3.56
C THR A 33 1.21 8.61 -2.23
N ALA A 34 -0.05 8.23 -1.99
CA ALA A 34 -0.69 8.25 -0.68
C ALA A 34 -1.67 7.10 -0.59
N ALA A 35 -1.68 6.40 0.55
CA ALA A 35 -2.61 5.31 0.81
C ALA A 35 -3.00 5.28 2.29
N ARG A 36 -4.10 4.61 2.60
CA ARG A 36 -4.50 4.35 3.98
C ARG A 36 -4.72 2.87 4.21
N ALA A 37 -4.44 2.43 5.43
CA ALA A 37 -4.97 1.17 5.91
C ALA A 37 -6.49 1.20 5.80
N PHE A 38 -7.05 0.05 5.46
CA PHE A 38 -8.45 -0.08 5.12
C PHE A 38 -8.94 -1.45 5.53
N TYR A 39 -10.24 -1.62 5.73
CA TYR A 39 -10.85 -2.94 5.91
C TYR A 39 -12.20 -2.97 5.21
N ASN A 40 -12.45 -4.04 4.47
CA ASN A 40 -13.77 -4.35 3.93
C ASN A 40 -13.91 -5.87 3.81
N GLU A 41 -15.03 -6.39 4.29
CA GLU A 41 -15.28 -7.83 4.33
C GLU A 41 -15.38 -8.42 2.93
N ASP A 42 -16.08 -7.77 1.99
CA ASP A 42 -16.23 -8.29 0.62
C ASP A 42 -14.88 -8.40 -0.09
N LEU A 43 -14.02 -7.38 0.06
CA LEU A 43 -12.67 -7.36 -0.48
C LEU A 43 -11.82 -8.51 0.09
N LYS A 44 -11.93 -8.78 1.40
CA LYS A 44 -11.29 -9.92 2.06
C LYS A 44 -11.75 -11.23 1.44
N GLN A 45 -13.05 -11.43 1.33
CA GLN A 45 -13.64 -12.66 0.80
C GLN A 45 -13.22 -12.89 -0.66
N TYR A 46 -13.19 -11.84 -1.48
CA TYR A 46 -12.73 -11.96 -2.87
C TYR A 46 -11.24 -12.31 -2.97
N GLY A 47 -10.39 -11.62 -2.21
CA GLY A 47 -8.95 -11.90 -2.17
C GLY A 47 -8.65 -13.32 -1.70
N LEU A 48 -9.26 -13.75 -0.60
CA LEU A 48 -9.12 -15.12 -0.08
C LEU A 48 -9.65 -16.15 -1.07
N LYS A 49 -10.81 -15.94 -1.69
CA LYS A 49 -11.38 -16.86 -2.68
C LYS A 49 -10.41 -17.11 -3.83
N ILE A 50 -9.84 -16.04 -4.39
CA ILE A 50 -8.88 -16.13 -5.50
C ILE A 50 -7.62 -16.88 -5.06
N LEU A 51 -6.98 -16.46 -3.98
CA LEU A 51 -5.70 -17.04 -3.55
C LEU A 51 -5.85 -18.48 -3.04
N ASN A 52 -6.96 -18.81 -2.37
CA ASN A 52 -7.26 -20.18 -1.94
C ASN A 52 -7.47 -21.10 -3.14
N PHE A 53 -8.20 -20.65 -4.17
CA PHE A 53 -8.40 -21.41 -5.40
C PHE A 53 -7.07 -21.70 -6.10
N LEU A 54 -6.18 -20.71 -6.14
CA LEU A 54 -4.84 -20.83 -6.70
C LEU A 54 -3.86 -21.64 -5.82
N LYS A 55 -4.30 -22.11 -4.64
CA LYS A 55 -3.45 -22.81 -3.64
C LYS A 55 -2.18 -22.00 -3.32
N TRP A 56 -2.36 -20.69 -3.13
CA TRP A 56 -1.25 -19.75 -3.01
C TRP A 56 -0.29 -20.06 -1.86
N ASN A 57 0.98 -19.71 -2.03
CA ASN A 57 2.02 -19.78 -1.01
C ASN A 57 2.95 -18.57 -1.13
N GLY A 58 3.41 -18.03 0.00
CA GLY A 58 4.20 -16.80 0.03
C GLY A 58 3.35 -15.53 0.00
N VAL A 59 3.96 -14.40 -0.33
CA VAL A 59 3.29 -13.10 -0.36
C VAL A 59 2.45 -12.91 -1.63
N ALA A 60 1.35 -12.18 -1.52
CA ALA A 60 0.55 -11.74 -2.64
C ALA A 60 -0.08 -10.36 -2.39
N MET A 61 -0.27 -9.62 -3.48
CA MET A 61 -1.22 -8.51 -3.57
C MET A 61 -2.24 -8.84 -4.67
N VAL A 62 -3.51 -8.75 -4.33
CA VAL A 62 -4.62 -8.78 -5.29
C VAL A 62 -5.19 -7.37 -5.36
N GLU A 63 -5.01 -6.69 -6.50
CA GLU A 63 -5.51 -5.33 -6.69
C GLU A 63 -6.90 -5.36 -7.33
N PHE A 64 -7.76 -4.49 -6.82
CA PHE A 64 -9.12 -4.30 -7.24
C PHE A 64 -9.39 -2.82 -7.55
N LYS A 65 -10.33 -2.60 -8.47
CA LYS A 65 -11.00 -1.31 -8.65
C LYS A 65 -12.41 -1.41 -8.06
N TYR A 66 -12.84 -0.38 -7.34
CA TYR A 66 -14.19 -0.33 -6.80
C TYR A 66 -15.08 0.54 -7.70
N ASP A 67 -16.16 -0.02 -8.19
CA ASP A 67 -17.22 0.70 -8.88
C ASP A 67 -18.21 1.25 -7.84
N GLN A 68 -18.28 2.57 -7.71
CA GLN A 68 -19.19 3.24 -6.77
C GLN A 68 -20.67 3.10 -7.15
N LYS A 69 -20.98 3.05 -8.46
CA LYS A 69 -22.37 2.94 -8.95
C LYS A 69 -22.90 1.53 -8.71
N GLN A 70 -22.09 0.52 -8.99
CA GLN A 70 -22.45 -0.89 -8.87
C GLN A 70 -22.08 -1.47 -7.49
N ARG A 71 -21.41 -0.67 -6.65
CA ARG A 71 -20.95 -1.02 -5.30
C ARG A 71 -20.16 -2.33 -5.24
N ARG A 72 -19.34 -2.61 -6.27
CA ARG A 72 -18.61 -3.88 -6.42
C ARG A 72 -17.14 -3.68 -6.71
N PHE A 73 -16.33 -4.66 -6.30
CA PHE A 73 -14.92 -4.74 -6.66
C PHE A 73 -14.74 -5.53 -7.95
N SER A 74 -13.90 -5.03 -8.85
CA SER A 74 -13.43 -5.71 -10.05
C SER A 74 -11.95 -6.00 -9.92
N LEU A 75 -11.55 -7.25 -10.16
CA LEU A 75 -10.15 -7.68 -10.16
C LEU A 75 -9.38 -6.92 -11.24
N MET A 76 -8.23 -6.36 -10.88
CA MET A 76 -7.32 -5.69 -11.81
C MET A 76 -6.09 -6.53 -12.08
N GLU A 77 -5.40 -6.97 -11.01
CA GLU A 77 -4.15 -7.72 -11.12
C GLU A 77 -3.88 -8.57 -9.87
N ILE A 78 -3.03 -9.60 -10.04
CA ILE A 78 -2.47 -10.40 -8.95
C ILE A 78 -0.96 -10.30 -9.05
N ASN A 79 -0.30 -9.86 -7.98
CA ASN A 79 1.14 -9.71 -7.90
C ASN A 79 1.73 -10.76 -6.95
N SER A 80 2.68 -11.54 -7.44
CA SER A 80 3.45 -12.53 -6.68
C SER A 80 4.72 -11.96 -6.03
N LYS A 81 4.73 -10.66 -5.74
CA LYS A 81 5.87 -9.93 -5.19
C LYS A 81 5.44 -8.86 -4.21
N PHE A 82 6.41 -8.33 -3.47
CA PHE A 82 6.19 -7.13 -2.65
C PHE A 82 5.77 -5.94 -3.51
N TRP A 83 4.94 -5.10 -2.92
CA TRP A 83 4.29 -3.96 -3.54
C TRP A 83 4.92 -2.65 -3.08
N GLY A 84 4.77 -1.58 -3.87
CA GLY A 84 5.40 -0.29 -3.54
C GLY A 84 4.96 0.30 -2.19
N SER A 85 3.76 -0.05 -1.72
CA SER A 85 3.21 0.41 -0.45
C SER A 85 3.39 -0.57 0.72
N THR A 86 4.39 -1.46 0.67
CA THR A 86 4.67 -2.40 1.79
C THR A 86 4.93 -1.68 3.11
N GLU A 87 5.50 -0.48 3.05
CA GLU A 87 5.77 0.33 4.24
C GLU A 87 4.52 0.71 5.03
N LEU A 88 3.39 0.97 4.34
CA LEU A 88 2.12 1.23 5.02
C LEU A 88 1.69 0.01 5.85
N ALA A 89 1.82 -1.20 5.32
CA ALA A 89 1.51 -2.42 6.05
C ALA A 89 2.42 -2.58 7.27
N LEU A 90 3.73 -2.34 7.11
CA LEU A 90 4.71 -2.39 8.20
C LEU A 90 4.34 -1.42 9.32
N ARG A 91 4.04 -0.16 8.98
CA ARG A 91 3.65 0.88 9.93
C ARG A 91 2.30 0.61 10.59
N ALA A 92 1.41 -0.12 9.92
CA ALA A 92 0.15 -0.58 10.48
C ALA A 92 0.31 -1.79 11.43
N GLY A 93 1.51 -2.38 11.53
CA GLY A 93 1.80 -3.53 12.39
C GLY A 93 1.88 -4.88 11.66
N VAL A 94 1.85 -4.89 10.32
CA VAL A 94 1.95 -6.12 9.50
C VAL A 94 3.30 -6.17 8.80
N ASN A 95 4.26 -6.88 9.39
CA ASN A 95 5.59 -7.05 8.80
C ASN A 95 5.67 -8.30 7.92
N PHE A 96 5.17 -8.19 6.69
CA PHE A 96 5.20 -9.28 5.71
C PHE A 96 6.60 -9.85 5.45
N ALA A 97 7.64 -9.01 5.41
CA ALA A 97 9.00 -9.45 5.14
C ALA A 97 9.55 -10.32 6.29
N ALA A 98 9.38 -9.88 7.53
CA ALA A 98 9.80 -10.66 8.70
C ALA A 98 9.02 -11.98 8.79
N ASP A 99 7.70 -11.94 8.63
CA ASP A 99 6.88 -13.16 8.69
C ASP A 99 7.20 -14.13 7.55
N LEU A 100 7.52 -13.64 6.35
CA LEU A 100 7.98 -14.49 5.24
C LEU A 100 9.29 -15.22 5.58
N VAL A 101 10.27 -14.52 6.15
CA VAL A 101 11.54 -15.13 6.61
C VAL A 101 11.28 -16.21 7.65
N ARG A 102 10.40 -15.95 8.61
CA ARG A 102 10.02 -16.93 9.65
C ARG A 102 9.37 -18.18 9.04
N VAL A 103 8.45 -18.01 8.10
CA VAL A 103 7.85 -19.13 7.36
C VAL A 103 8.90 -19.98 6.66
N TYR A 104 9.85 -19.37 5.95
CA TYR A 104 10.91 -20.12 5.26
C TYR A 104 11.96 -20.75 6.19
N ARG A 105 12.00 -20.33 7.46
CA ARG A 105 12.76 -21.01 8.53
C ARG A 105 12.00 -22.19 9.14
N GLY A 106 10.79 -22.49 8.65
CA GLY A 106 9.95 -23.57 9.15
C GLY A 106 9.10 -23.19 10.36
N GLU A 107 9.06 -21.92 10.77
CA GLU A 107 8.17 -21.48 11.84
C GLU A 107 6.71 -21.54 11.39
N LYS A 108 5.84 -22.17 12.19
CA LYS A 108 4.40 -22.15 11.97
C LYS A 108 3.80 -20.90 12.60
N LEU A 109 3.27 -20.01 11.76
CA LEU A 109 2.66 -18.77 12.24
C LEU A 109 1.16 -18.94 12.43
N VAL A 110 0.63 -18.39 13.53
CA VAL A 110 -0.81 -18.31 13.78
C VAL A 110 -1.40 -17.18 12.94
N TYR A 111 -2.59 -17.39 12.39
CA TYR A 111 -3.32 -16.36 11.63
C TYR A 111 -3.49 -15.08 12.46
N ASN A 112 -3.24 -13.93 11.84
CA ASN A 112 -3.51 -12.62 12.42
C ASN A 112 -3.92 -11.63 11.33
N GLU A 113 -5.00 -10.89 11.58
CA GLU A 113 -5.54 -9.84 10.71
C GLU A 113 -5.71 -8.50 11.44
N ASN A 114 -5.16 -8.38 12.65
CA ASN A 114 -5.15 -7.16 13.42
C ASN A 114 -4.02 -6.25 12.93
N TYR A 115 -4.38 -5.02 12.62
CA TYR A 115 -3.48 -3.94 12.27
C TYR A 115 -4.17 -2.61 12.54
N ASN A 116 -3.40 -1.53 12.62
CA ASN A 116 -3.96 -0.18 12.73
C ASN A 116 -4.68 0.20 11.42
N ARG A 117 -6.00 0.14 11.44
CA ARG A 117 -6.88 0.43 10.29
C ARG A 117 -7.07 1.92 10.02
N ASP A 118 -6.65 2.78 10.94
CA ASP A 118 -6.82 4.24 10.83
C ASP A 118 -5.58 4.93 10.24
N LEU A 119 -4.48 4.19 10.04
CA LEU A 119 -3.22 4.75 9.56
C LEU A 119 -3.32 5.22 8.10
N HIS A 120 -2.89 6.46 7.87
CA HIS A 120 -2.62 7.02 6.56
C HIS A 120 -1.11 7.11 6.37
N PHE A 121 -0.64 6.77 5.18
CA PHE A 121 0.76 6.85 4.81
C PHE A 121 0.93 7.64 3.54
N TYR A 122 1.87 8.57 3.57
CA TYR A 122 2.19 9.47 2.49
C TYR A 122 3.66 9.29 2.09
N TRP A 123 3.95 9.40 0.81
CA TRP A 123 5.32 9.42 0.30
C TRP A 123 5.63 10.77 -0.36
N PRO A 124 5.84 11.86 0.43
CA PRO A 124 5.92 13.24 -0.08
C PRO A 124 6.92 13.41 -1.21
N LEU A 125 8.13 12.86 -1.02
CA LEU A 125 9.24 12.98 -1.97
C LEU A 125 9.20 11.89 -3.06
N ASP A 126 8.35 10.87 -2.95
CA ASP A 126 8.09 9.87 -3.99
C ASP A 126 6.83 10.26 -4.78
N ASN A 127 6.84 11.50 -5.27
CA ASN A 127 5.86 12.10 -6.17
C ASN A 127 4.49 12.46 -5.56
N ASP A 128 4.25 12.32 -4.24
CA ASP A 128 2.98 12.81 -3.68
C ASP A 128 2.86 14.33 -3.76
N ILE A 129 3.96 15.06 -3.52
CA ILE A 129 4.01 16.51 -3.76
C ILE A 129 3.76 16.84 -5.24
N LEU A 130 4.24 16.02 -6.18
CA LEU A 130 3.94 16.21 -7.61
C LEU A 130 2.47 15.99 -7.91
N HIS A 131 1.84 14.99 -7.30
CA HIS A 131 0.39 14.82 -7.41
C HIS A 131 -0.34 16.08 -6.94
N LEU A 132 -0.01 16.59 -5.73
CA LEU A 132 -0.64 17.78 -5.18
C LEU A 132 -0.39 19.02 -6.05
N TRP A 133 0.81 19.16 -6.61
CA TRP A 133 1.15 20.24 -7.54
C TRP A 133 0.31 20.17 -8.83
N HIS A 134 0.34 19.03 -9.53
CA HIS A 134 -0.38 18.85 -10.80
C HIS A 134 -1.90 18.90 -10.66
N THR A 135 -2.45 18.55 -9.49
CA THR A 135 -3.88 18.64 -9.20
C THR A 135 -4.29 19.96 -8.55
N GLN A 136 -3.35 20.88 -8.33
CA GLN A 136 -3.58 22.17 -7.66
C GLN A 136 -4.14 22.04 -6.22
N GLN A 137 -3.75 20.98 -5.50
CA GLN A 137 -4.21 20.65 -4.14
C GLN A 137 -3.14 20.82 -3.06
N MET A 138 -2.21 21.78 -3.22
CA MET A 138 -1.08 21.97 -2.29
C MET A 138 -1.50 22.19 -0.82
N GLY A 139 -2.70 22.72 -0.56
CA GLY A 139 -3.25 22.83 0.81
C GLY A 139 -3.38 21.49 1.55
N ARG A 140 -3.39 20.35 0.84
CA ARG A 140 -3.43 19.01 1.41
C ARG A 140 -2.09 18.51 1.96
N ILE A 141 -1.01 19.29 1.86
CA ILE A 141 0.24 19.02 2.60
C ILE A 141 -0.01 18.93 4.12
N SER A 142 -1.01 19.67 4.61
CA SER A 142 -1.46 19.57 6.01
C SER A 142 -1.86 18.15 6.43
N GLU A 143 -2.23 17.27 5.49
CA GLU A 143 -2.55 15.87 5.77
C GLU A 143 -1.36 15.08 6.34
N TYR A 144 -0.12 15.45 6.01
CA TYR A 144 1.09 14.77 6.50
C TYR A 144 1.27 14.89 8.02
N TRP A 145 0.59 15.87 8.63
CA TRP A 145 0.71 16.20 10.05
C TRP A 145 -0.53 15.81 10.86
N LYS A 146 -1.50 15.12 10.25
CA LYS A 146 -2.66 14.59 10.98
C LYS A 146 -2.22 13.51 11.97
N ARG A 147 -2.96 13.37 13.08
CA ARG A 147 -2.65 12.40 14.16
C ARG A 147 -2.46 10.96 13.67
N ASN A 148 -3.20 10.55 12.66
CA ASN A 148 -3.16 9.21 12.07
C ASN A 148 -2.32 9.14 10.79
N ALA A 149 -1.48 10.13 10.51
CA ALA A 149 -0.60 10.17 9.36
C ALA A 149 0.82 9.73 9.71
N ALA A 150 1.45 9.06 8.75
CA ALA A 150 2.89 8.81 8.75
C ALA A 150 3.46 9.14 7.37
N THR A 151 4.75 9.45 7.33
CA THR A 151 5.49 9.66 6.10
C THR A 151 6.82 8.91 6.13
N ASN A 152 7.46 8.79 4.98
CA ASN A 152 8.82 8.26 4.87
C ASN A 152 9.91 9.35 4.98
N ILE A 153 9.54 10.61 5.24
CA ILE A 153 10.51 11.68 5.51
C ILE A 153 11.23 11.38 6.83
N GLY A 154 12.54 11.62 6.86
CA GLY A 154 13.37 11.48 8.05
C GLY A 154 13.87 10.04 8.27
N GLN A 155 13.47 9.08 7.45
CA GLN A 155 13.98 7.72 7.53
C GLN A 155 15.43 7.59 7.05
N SER A 156 15.84 8.43 6.11
CA SER A 156 17.22 8.49 5.62
C SER A 156 17.52 9.87 5.08
N PHE A 157 18.32 10.63 5.83
CA PHE A 157 18.73 11.99 5.46
C PHE A 157 19.34 12.07 4.05
N ARG A 158 20.20 11.10 3.70
CA ARG A 158 20.81 11.02 2.37
C ARG A 158 19.76 10.76 1.27
N ALA A 159 18.77 9.92 1.54
CA ALA A 159 17.70 9.66 0.59
C ALA A 159 16.80 10.90 0.42
N ASP A 160 16.47 11.58 1.50
CA ASP A 160 15.61 12.77 1.48
C ASP A 160 16.24 13.92 0.69
N ILE A 161 17.54 14.17 0.86
CA ILE A 161 18.27 15.16 0.04
C ILE A 161 18.18 14.80 -1.44
N ARG A 162 18.52 13.55 -1.79
CA ARG A 162 18.53 13.10 -3.18
C ARG A 162 17.14 13.21 -3.81
N LYS A 163 16.10 12.76 -3.11
CA LYS A 163 14.72 12.79 -3.60
C LYS A 163 14.21 14.23 -3.71
N THR A 164 14.57 15.11 -2.78
CA THR A 164 14.25 16.55 -2.86
C THR A 164 14.83 17.19 -4.12
N LEU A 165 16.12 16.95 -4.41
CA LEU A 165 16.73 17.44 -5.65
C LEU A 165 16.05 16.88 -6.90
N GLY A 166 15.69 15.59 -6.90
CA GLY A 166 14.95 14.97 -7.99
C GLY A 166 13.53 15.55 -8.18
N LEU A 167 12.84 15.84 -7.07
CA LEU A 167 11.53 16.48 -7.06
C LEU A 167 11.59 17.89 -7.68
N LEU A 168 12.55 18.71 -7.25
CA LEU A 168 12.73 20.07 -7.78
C LEU A 168 12.99 20.07 -9.29
N LYS A 169 13.84 19.15 -9.78
CA LYS A 169 14.07 18.98 -11.23
C LYS A 169 12.79 18.67 -11.99
N LYS A 170 11.94 17.78 -11.47
CA LYS A 170 10.65 17.42 -12.09
C LYS A 170 9.67 18.60 -12.11
N ILE A 171 9.60 19.39 -11.04
CA ILE A 171 8.75 20.58 -10.98
C ILE A 171 9.19 21.61 -12.03
N VAL A 172 10.49 21.87 -12.15
CA VAL A 172 11.03 22.79 -13.17
C VAL A 172 10.73 22.30 -14.59
N ALA A 173 10.89 21.00 -14.85
CA ALA A 173 10.59 20.41 -16.16
C ALA A 173 9.10 20.31 -16.49
N SER A 174 8.21 20.52 -15.52
CA SER A 174 6.74 20.49 -15.69
C SER A 174 6.14 21.87 -15.99
N LYS A 175 6.95 22.92 -15.99
CA LYS A 175 6.59 24.26 -16.49
C LYS A 175 6.85 24.34 -17.98
#